data_AF-A0A497L4M2-F1
#
_entry.id   AF-A0A497L4M2-F1
#
_cell.length_a   1.000
_cell.length_b   1.000
_cell.length_c   1.000
_cell.angle_alpha   90.00
_cell.angle_beta   90.00
_cell.angle_gamma   90.00
#
_symmetry.space_group_name_H-M   'P 1'
#
loop_
_entity.id
_entity.type
_entity.pdbx_description
1 polymer ?
#
loop_
_entity_poly.entity_id
_entity_poly.type
_entity_poly.pdbx_seq_one_letter_code
_entity_poly.pdbx_strand_id
1 'polypeptide(L)'
;LSTKKAFQSLKKWIPDLTREDFTRWMKNGFIEHREIEGETKIFKNFLPNLLRDSEEAKRRVKRKDETSEKTTKLLNEHLDTIIEKGKTSEERYTEPVKNRVSMSLKVKPNAIPEGETLRVWMPFPRKDPLQPEVKLISTTPKKYV
;
A
#
# COMPACT_ATOMS: atom_id res chain seq x y z
N LEU A 1 15.08 6.89 -3.81
CA LEU A 1 15.15 8.32 -3.38
C LEU A 1 16.60 8.69 -3.13
N SER A 2 17.01 9.94 -3.33
CA SER A 2 18.36 10.34 -2.84
C SER A 2 18.36 10.42 -1.32
N THR A 3 19.52 10.18 -0.70
CA THR A 3 19.71 10.24 0.76
C THR A 3 19.22 11.56 1.35
N LYS A 4 19.54 12.70 0.69
CA LYS A 4 19.05 14.03 1.10
C LYS A 4 17.52 14.11 1.10
N LYS A 5 16.85 13.60 0.07
CA LYS A 5 15.37 13.62 -0.01
C LYS A 5 14.75 12.73 1.07
N ALA A 6 15.31 11.55 1.30
CA ALA A 6 14.85 10.62 2.32
C ALA A 6 14.99 11.23 3.73
N PHE A 7 16.16 11.77 4.06
CA PHE A 7 16.40 12.46 5.33
C PHE A 7 15.39 13.59 5.58
N GLN A 8 15.18 14.47 4.58
CA GLN A 8 14.23 15.58 4.69
C GLN A 8 12.79 15.08 4.85
N SER A 9 12.41 13.99 4.18
CA SER A 9 11.08 13.40 4.36
C SER A 9 10.90 12.81 5.76
N LEU A 10 11.92 12.19 6.34
CA LEU A 10 11.86 11.62 7.69
C LEU A 10 11.85 12.71 8.77
N LYS A 11 12.60 13.80 8.59
CA LYS A 11 12.61 14.98 9.50
C LYS A 11 11.22 15.60 9.68
N LYS A 12 10.34 15.47 8.68
CA LYS A 12 8.93 15.91 8.79
C LYS A 12 8.15 15.11 9.83
N TRP A 13 8.55 13.86 10.08
CA TRP A 13 7.91 12.95 11.02
C TRP A 13 8.62 12.89 12.36
N ILE A 14 9.96 12.95 12.35
CA ILE A 14 10.83 12.94 13.54
C ILE A 14 11.55 14.30 13.62
N PRO A 15 11.00 15.30 14.31
CA PRO A 15 11.52 16.67 14.28
C PRO A 15 12.94 16.81 14.83
N ASP A 16 13.33 15.96 15.77
CA ASP A 16 14.65 15.91 16.41
C ASP A 16 15.65 15.01 15.66
N LEU A 17 15.29 14.45 14.49
CA LEU A 17 16.15 13.54 13.71
C LEU A 17 17.55 14.11 13.43
N THR A 18 18.59 13.39 13.84
CA THR A 18 19.98 13.74 13.55
C THR A 18 20.52 12.97 12.34
N ARG A 19 21.68 13.41 11.79
CA ARG A 19 22.32 12.68 10.67
C ARG A 19 22.87 11.34 11.14
N GLU A 20 23.29 11.28 12.39
CA GLU A 20 23.82 10.13 13.08
C GLU A 20 22.72 9.07 13.24
N ASP A 21 21.50 9.46 13.62
CA ASP A 21 20.34 8.57 13.67
C ASP A 21 20.05 7.96 12.30
N PHE A 22 19.98 8.79 11.26
CA PHE A 22 19.71 8.33 9.90
C PHE A 22 20.77 7.34 9.40
N THR A 23 22.04 7.65 9.64
CA THR A 23 23.17 6.80 9.26
C THR A 23 23.18 5.49 10.05
N ARG A 24 22.87 5.54 11.36
CA ARG A 24 22.75 4.37 12.23
C ARG A 24 21.62 3.46 11.76
N TRP A 25 20.46 4.00 11.43
CA TRP A 25 19.34 3.21 10.91
C TRP A 25 19.61 2.61 9.54
N MET A 26 20.36 3.28 8.66
CA MET A 26 20.83 2.68 7.42
C MET A 26 21.78 1.50 7.69
N LYS A 27 22.81 1.73 8.52
CA LYS A 27 23.82 0.70 8.85
C LYS A 27 23.20 -0.54 9.50
N ASN A 28 22.20 -0.35 10.35
CA ASN A 28 21.53 -1.44 11.06
C ASN A 28 20.39 -2.09 10.24
N GLY A 29 20.17 -1.67 8.99
CA GLY A 29 19.17 -2.26 8.10
C GLY A 29 17.74 -1.76 8.27
N PHE A 30 17.48 -0.82 9.18
CA PHE A 30 16.14 -0.23 9.35
C PHE A 30 15.75 0.71 8.20
N ILE A 31 16.74 1.34 7.55
CA ILE A 31 16.53 2.12 6.34
C ILE A 31 17.19 1.38 5.19
N GLU A 32 16.37 0.71 4.38
CA GLU A 32 16.83 -0.02 3.20
C GLU A 32 17.41 0.95 2.17
N HIS A 33 18.58 0.60 1.65
CA HIS A 33 19.27 1.37 0.62
C HIS A 33 20.00 0.45 -0.38
N ARG A 34 20.34 1.00 -1.54
CA ARG A 34 21.11 0.32 -2.58
C ARG A 34 22.01 1.31 -3.31
N GLU A 35 23.21 0.86 -3.65
CA GLU A 35 24.10 1.59 -4.55
C GLU A 35 23.67 1.39 -6.01
N ILE A 36 23.46 2.50 -6.72
CA ILE A 36 23.11 2.51 -8.14
C ILE A 36 23.98 3.57 -8.80
N GLU A 37 24.86 3.14 -9.72
CA GLU A 37 25.76 4.03 -10.46
C GLU A 37 26.64 4.91 -9.55
N GLY A 38 27.12 4.34 -8.43
CA GLY A 38 27.94 5.06 -7.46
C GLY A 38 27.18 6.00 -6.52
N GLU A 39 25.85 6.02 -6.59
CA GLU A 39 25.00 6.77 -5.68
C GLU A 39 24.16 5.87 -4.77
N THR A 40 24.18 6.17 -3.47
CA THR A 40 23.28 5.55 -2.50
C THR A 40 21.84 6.03 -2.73
N LYS A 41 20.95 5.09 -3.07
CA LYS A 41 19.51 5.33 -3.19
C LYS A 41 18.77 4.64 -2.06
N ILE A 42 17.82 5.36 -1.43
CA ILE A 42 16.92 4.84 -0.40
C ILE A 42 15.65 4.29 -1.05
N PHE A 43 15.14 3.16 -0.57
CA PHE A 43 13.88 2.60 -1.05
C PHE A 43 12.69 3.53 -0.76
N LYS A 44 11.66 3.51 -1.61
CA LYS A 44 10.52 4.42 -1.47
C LYS A 44 9.74 4.20 -0.16
N ASN A 45 9.68 2.94 0.30
CA ASN A 45 8.92 2.52 1.49
C ASN A 45 9.75 2.55 2.78
N PHE A 46 10.93 3.19 2.79
CA PHE A 46 11.82 3.18 3.96
C PHE A 46 11.16 3.74 5.23
N LEU A 47 10.27 4.74 5.11
CA LEU A 47 9.63 5.37 6.27
C LEU A 47 8.65 4.43 6.97
N PRO A 48 7.64 3.86 6.30
CA PRO A 48 6.76 2.89 6.95
C PRO A 48 7.53 1.64 7.43
N ASN A 49 8.57 1.20 6.73
CA ASN A 49 9.41 0.07 7.17
C ASN A 49 10.17 0.41 8.46
N LEU A 50 10.86 1.56 8.51
CA LEU A 50 11.54 2.05 9.71
C LEU A 50 10.56 2.15 10.89
N LEU A 51 9.38 2.72 10.67
CA LEU A 51 8.35 2.86 11.70
C LEU A 51 7.65 1.54 12.04
N ARG A 52 7.84 0.46 11.29
CA ARG A 52 7.35 -0.87 11.66
C ARG A 52 8.38 -1.59 12.53
N ASP A 53 9.65 -1.46 12.17
CA ASP A 53 10.72 -2.32 12.67
C ASP A 53 11.53 -1.66 13.81
N SER A 54 11.50 -0.32 13.93
CA SER A 54 12.21 0.43 14.99
C SER A 54 11.28 1.07 16.01
N GLU A 55 11.25 0.51 17.23
CA GLU A 55 10.54 1.10 18.37
C GLU A 55 11.08 2.48 18.78
N GLU A 56 12.37 2.74 18.56
CA GLU A 56 12.97 4.06 18.78
C GLU A 56 12.34 5.10 17.84
N ALA A 57 12.29 4.79 16.54
CA ALA A 57 11.71 5.69 15.55
C ALA A 57 10.21 5.90 15.79
N LYS A 58 9.46 4.85 16.13
CA LYS A 58 8.03 4.92 16.51
C LYS A 58 7.77 5.89 17.67
N ARG A 59 8.63 5.91 18.69
CA ARG A 59 8.45 6.81 19.84
C ARG A 59 8.75 8.26 19.52
N ARG A 60 9.61 8.52 18.53
CA ARG A 60 10.07 9.86 18.16
C ARG A 60 9.21 10.53 17.10
N VAL A 61 8.24 9.83 16.49
CA VAL A 61 7.34 10.47 15.53
C VAL A 61 6.40 11.47 16.23
N LYS A 62 6.29 12.67 15.66
CA LYS A 62 5.44 13.75 16.19
C LYS A 62 3.93 13.46 16.14
N ARG A 63 3.53 12.50 15.29
CA ARG A 63 2.14 12.09 15.13
C ARG A 63 2.10 10.61 14.78
N LYS A 64 1.17 9.89 15.38
CA LYS A 64 0.85 8.52 14.98
C LYS A 64 0.09 8.54 13.67
N ASP A 65 0.34 7.55 12.84
CA ASP A 65 -0.52 7.28 11.69
C ASP A 65 -1.67 6.39 12.15
N GLU A 66 -2.68 7.01 12.77
CA GLU A 66 -3.84 6.28 13.33
C GLU A 66 -4.57 5.44 12.26
N THR A 67 -4.53 5.88 11.00
CA THR A 67 -5.14 5.13 9.90
C THR A 67 -4.36 3.86 9.62
N SER A 68 -3.03 3.96 9.56
CA SER A 68 -2.15 2.80 9.41
C SER A 68 -2.26 1.83 10.60
N GLU A 69 -2.31 2.34 11.84
CA GLU A 69 -2.47 1.51 13.04
C GLU A 69 -3.81 0.76 13.03
N LYS A 70 -4.93 1.45 12.76
CA LYS A 70 -6.25 0.82 12.66
C LYS A 70 -6.30 -0.23 11.55
N THR A 71 -5.71 0.06 10.39
CA THR A 71 -5.65 -0.87 9.26
C THR A 71 -4.83 -2.11 9.59
N THR A 72 -3.68 -1.92 10.24
CA THR A 72 -2.82 -3.03 10.68
C THR A 72 -3.51 -3.90 11.71
N LYS A 73 -4.19 -3.27 12.69
CA LYS A 73 -4.97 -3.98 13.70
C LYS A 73 -6.07 -4.83 13.06
N LEU A 74 -6.88 -4.24 12.17
CA LEU A 74 -7.95 -4.94 11.46
C LEU A 74 -7.40 -6.12 10.62
N LEU A 75 -6.26 -5.92 9.95
CA LEU A 75 -5.60 -6.98 9.19
C LEU A 75 -5.17 -8.13 10.10
N ASN A 76 -4.52 -7.83 11.21
CA ASN A 76 -4.04 -8.85 12.15
C ASN A 76 -5.21 -9.64 12.77
N GLU A 77 -6.27 -8.95 13.21
CA GLU A 77 -7.47 -9.60 13.75
C GLU A 77 -8.12 -10.55 12.73
N HIS A 78 -8.15 -10.14 11.45
CA HIS A 78 -8.66 -10.99 10.37
C HIS A 78 -7.73 -12.19 10.10
N LEU A 79 -6.41 -11.99 10.09
CA LEU A 79 -5.44 -13.08 9.93
C LEU A 79 -5.52 -14.10 11.07
N ASP A 80 -5.63 -13.65 12.32
CA ASP A 80 -5.80 -14.51 13.48
C ASP A 80 -7.07 -15.37 13.34
N THR A 81 -8.16 -14.76 12.86
CA THR A 81 -9.42 -15.46 12.58
C THR A 81 -9.27 -16.52 11.48
N ILE A 82 -8.58 -16.18 10.37
CA ILE A 82 -8.30 -17.11 9.28
C ILE A 82 -7.46 -18.29 9.78
N ILE A 83 -6.41 -18.02 10.57
CA ILE A 83 -5.51 -19.04 11.10
C ILE A 83 -6.30 -19.98 12.01
N GLU A 84 -7.10 -19.45 12.92
CA GLU A 84 -7.85 -20.28 13.88
C GLU A 84 -8.88 -21.17 13.17
N LYS A 85 -9.65 -20.61 12.23
CA LYS A 85 -10.61 -21.39 11.44
C LYS A 85 -9.94 -22.37 10.48
N GLY A 86 -8.77 -22.02 9.96
CA GLY A 86 -7.98 -22.90 9.09
C GLY A 86 -7.47 -24.16 9.79
N LYS A 87 -7.37 -24.18 11.12
CA LYS A 87 -6.97 -25.39 11.87
C LYS A 87 -8.01 -26.50 11.84
N THR A 88 -9.29 -26.15 11.71
CA THR A 88 -10.41 -27.11 11.80
C THR A 88 -11.23 -27.22 10.51
N SER A 89 -11.03 -26.30 9.57
CA SER A 89 -11.72 -26.28 8.27
C SER A 89 -11.15 -27.28 7.29
N GLU A 90 -12.03 -28.03 6.61
CA GLU A 90 -11.69 -28.83 5.43
C GLU A 90 -11.64 -27.99 4.14
N GLU A 91 -12.17 -26.75 4.18
CA GLU A 91 -12.13 -25.82 3.06
C GLU A 91 -10.78 -25.09 2.97
N ARG A 92 -10.28 -24.94 1.73
CA ARG A 92 -9.02 -24.23 1.43
C ARG A 92 -9.08 -22.72 1.71
N TYR A 93 -10.25 -22.12 1.59
CA TYR A 93 -10.45 -20.69 1.77
C TYR A 93 -11.50 -20.46 2.87
N THR A 94 -11.10 -19.78 3.94
CA THR A 94 -11.97 -19.47 5.07
C THR A 94 -12.18 -17.96 5.19
N GLU A 95 -13.22 -17.53 5.90
CA GLU A 95 -13.53 -16.12 6.16
C GLU A 95 -13.67 -15.23 4.92
N PRO A 96 -14.67 -15.47 4.05
CA PRO A 96 -14.88 -14.63 2.89
C PRO A 96 -15.23 -13.19 3.29
N VAL A 97 -14.52 -12.22 2.70
CA VAL A 97 -14.79 -10.78 2.87
C VAL A 97 -15.50 -10.22 1.66
N LYS A 98 -16.60 -9.49 1.89
CA LYS A 98 -17.35 -8.80 0.83
C LYS A 98 -16.71 -7.45 0.54
N ASN A 99 -16.12 -7.32 -0.66
CA ASN A 99 -15.49 -6.09 -1.12
C ASN A 99 -16.38 -5.34 -2.12
N ARG A 100 -16.45 -4.00 -1.98
CA ARG A 100 -16.97 -3.10 -3.01
C ARG A 100 -15.81 -2.36 -3.66
N VAL A 101 -15.61 -2.58 -4.95
CA VAL A 101 -14.55 -1.95 -5.72
C VAL A 101 -15.16 -0.93 -6.68
N SER A 102 -14.64 0.30 -6.66
CA SER A 102 -14.99 1.35 -7.62
C SER A 102 -13.78 1.67 -8.48
N MET A 103 -13.96 1.61 -9.80
CA MET A 103 -12.92 1.92 -10.78
C MET A 103 -13.36 3.11 -11.62
N SER A 104 -12.46 4.09 -11.80
CA SER A 104 -12.71 5.28 -12.60
C SER A 104 -11.48 5.58 -13.45
N LEU A 105 -11.71 5.92 -14.72
CA LEU A 105 -10.67 6.35 -15.64
C LEU A 105 -10.94 7.80 -16.05
N LYS A 106 -9.92 8.64 -15.94
CA LYS A 106 -9.97 10.05 -16.34
C LYS A 106 -9.10 10.24 -17.58
N VAL A 107 -9.69 10.85 -18.59
CA VAL A 107 -9.03 11.14 -19.87
C VAL A 107 -8.73 12.63 -19.92
N LYS A 108 -7.57 13.00 -20.46
CA LYS A 108 -7.24 14.42 -20.69
C LYS A 108 -8.16 15.01 -21.76
N PRO A 109 -8.41 16.33 -21.74
CA PRO A 109 -9.06 17.01 -22.86
C PRO A 109 -8.31 16.75 -24.17
N ASN A 110 -9.05 16.64 -25.28
CA ASN A 110 -8.51 16.44 -26.64
C ASN A 110 -7.63 15.19 -26.81
N ALA A 111 -7.80 14.16 -25.97
CA ALA A 111 -7.06 12.91 -26.09
C ALA A 111 -7.47 12.07 -27.31
N ILE A 112 -8.64 12.34 -27.87
CA ILE A 112 -9.12 11.79 -29.14
C ILE A 112 -9.68 12.94 -29.99
N PRO A 113 -9.69 12.81 -31.33
CA PRO A 113 -10.36 13.76 -32.21
C PRO A 113 -11.84 13.94 -31.88
N GLU A 114 -12.40 15.08 -32.26
CA GLU A 114 -13.83 15.32 -32.14
C GLU A 114 -14.64 14.33 -32.99
N GLY A 115 -15.75 13.84 -32.44
CA GLY A 115 -16.60 12.83 -33.10
C GLY A 115 -16.14 11.38 -32.95
N GLU A 116 -14.91 11.14 -32.48
CA GLU A 116 -14.40 9.79 -32.27
C GLU A 116 -14.92 9.16 -30.96
N THR A 117 -14.92 7.82 -30.90
CA THR A 117 -15.34 7.07 -29.69
C THR A 117 -14.14 6.44 -29.00
N LEU A 118 -13.88 6.82 -27.75
CA LEU A 118 -12.90 6.13 -26.91
C LEU A 118 -13.49 4.83 -26.36
N ARG A 119 -12.84 3.69 -26.65
CA ARG A 119 -13.13 2.39 -26.02
C ARG A 119 -12.08 2.09 -24.97
N VAL A 120 -12.53 1.72 -23.78
CA VAL A 120 -11.66 1.47 -22.62
C VAL A 120 -11.93 0.08 -22.10
N TRP A 121 -10.86 -0.69 -21.89
CA TRP A 121 -10.91 -1.92 -21.13
C TRP A 121 -10.55 -1.62 -19.67
N MET A 122 -11.47 -1.90 -18.76
CA MET A 122 -11.19 -1.86 -17.32
C MET A 122 -11.10 -3.29 -16.79
N PRO A 123 -10.14 -3.59 -15.89
CA PRO A 123 -10.05 -4.91 -15.31
C PRO A 123 -11.33 -5.22 -14.54
N PHE A 124 -11.89 -6.41 -14.74
CA PHE A 124 -13.04 -6.89 -14.00
C PHE A 124 -12.63 -8.11 -13.16
N PRO A 125 -13.05 -8.23 -11.89
CA PRO A 125 -12.69 -9.37 -11.06
C PRO A 125 -13.14 -10.68 -11.70
N ARG A 126 -12.28 -11.70 -11.63
CA ARG A 126 -12.61 -13.04 -12.12
C ARG A 126 -13.27 -13.85 -11.02
N LYS A 127 -14.30 -14.63 -11.37
CA LYS A 127 -14.84 -15.64 -10.48
C LYS A 127 -13.90 -16.84 -10.40
N ASP A 128 -13.49 -17.22 -9.20
CA ASP A 128 -12.69 -18.41 -8.92
C ASP A 128 -12.95 -18.90 -7.46
N PRO A 129 -12.33 -20.00 -7.00
CA PRO A 129 -12.60 -20.50 -5.64
C PRO A 129 -12.30 -19.51 -4.51
N LEU A 130 -11.37 -18.57 -4.71
CA LEU A 130 -11.09 -17.51 -3.74
C LEU A 130 -12.12 -16.36 -3.84
N GLN A 131 -12.64 -16.12 -5.05
CA GLN A 131 -13.65 -15.10 -5.34
C GLN A 131 -14.90 -15.74 -5.95
N PRO A 132 -15.71 -16.48 -5.16
CA PRO A 132 -16.81 -17.28 -5.68
C PRO A 132 -17.98 -16.43 -6.19
N GLU A 133 -18.09 -15.19 -5.73
CA GLU A 133 -19.16 -14.26 -6.08
C GLU A 133 -18.59 -12.95 -6.62
N VAL A 134 -18.87 -12.66 -7.89
CA VAL A 134 -18.53 -11.39 -8.53
C VAL A 134 -19.78 -10.84 -9.19
N LYS A 135 -20.12 -9.58 -8.88
CA LYS A 135 -21.28 -8.88 -9.45
C LYS A 135 -20.91 -7.46 -9.85
N LEU A 136 -21.29 -7.08 -11.07
CA LEU A 136 -21.27 -5.68 -11.49
C LEU A 136 -22.44 -4.94 -10.82
N ILE A 137 -22.12 -3.96 -9.97
CA ILE A 137 -23.14 -3.18 -9.23
C ILE A 137 -23.68 -2.04 -10.10
N SER A 138 -22.80 -1.29 -10.74
CA SER A 138 -23.14 -0.13 -11.56
C SER A 138 -21.98 0.26 -12.47
N THR A 139 -22.29 0.84 -13.63
CA THR A 139 -21.31 1.45 -14.55
C THR A 139 -21.84 2.76 -15.12
N THR A 140 -20.90 3.67 -15.38
CA THR A 140 -21.12 4.85 -16.19
C THR A 140 -19.93 4.96 -17.14
N PRO A 141 -20.14 4.91 -18.47
CA PRO A 141 -21.42 4.79 -19.18
C PRO A 141 -22.11 3.41 -18.96
N LYS A 142 -23.44 3.37 -19.08
CA LYS A 142 -24.24 2.13 -18.89
C LYS A 142 -23.98 1.08 -19.98
N LYS A 143 -23.50 1.51 -21.16
CA LYS A 143 -23.16 0.60 -22.25
C LYS A 143 -21.76 0.06 -22.02
N TYR A 144 -21.67 -1.24 -21.73
CA TYR A 144 -20.43 -2.00 -21.64
C TYR A 144 -20.58 -3.28 -22.47
N VAL A 145 -19.45 -3.88 -22.83
CA VAL A 145 -19.36 -5.17 -23.56
C VAL A 145 -18.68 -6.17 -22.65
#